data_AF-A0A2D8G947-F1
#
_entry.id   AF-A0A2D8G947-F1
#
_cell.length_a   1.000
_cell.length_b   1.000
_cell.length_c   1.000
_cell.angle_alpha   90.00
_cell.angle_beta   90.00
_cell.angle_gamma   90.00
#
_symmetry.space_group_name_H-M   'P 1'
#
loop_
_entity.id
_entity.type
_entity.pdbx_description
1 polymer ?
#
loop_
_entity_poly.entity_id
_entity_poly.type
_entity_poly.pdbx_seq_one_letter_code
_entity_poly.pdbx_strand_id
1 'polypeptide(L)'
;MVIAGIHSPNQAPGFEIAEQTLKCLKDHMPDNVPGACFLSGGQNDIDATKHLSIMNKIKDFDINLSFSYGRALQQSALMAWGGKDENVTEAQQAFRHRAYMNSLATKGEWSEDLEK
;
A
#
# COMPACT_ATOMS: atom_id res chain seq x y z
N MET A 1 1.43 2.12 8.76
CA MET A 1 2.46 1.06 8.87
C MET A 1 3.53 1.55 9.84
N VAL A 2 4.18 0.64 10.54
CA VAL A 2 5.34 0.94 11.39
C VAL A 2 6.56 1.03 10.45
N ILE A 3 7.02 2.25 10.19
CA ILE A 3 8.10 2.55 9.24
C ILE A 3 9.08 3.54 9.84
N ALA A 4 10.32 3.55 9.33
CA ALA A 4 11.27 4.60 9.64
C ALA A 4 10.79 5.96 9.13
N GLY A 5 11.22 7.04 9.78
CA GLY A 5 10.94 8.39 9.31
C GLY A 5 11.51 8.63 7.92
N ILE A 6 10.85 9.46 7.10
CA ILE A 6 11.22 9.72 5.70
C ILE A 6 12.63 10.29 5.51
N HIS A 7 13.20 10.90 6.55
CA HIS A 7 14.56 11.47 6.55
C HIS A 7 15.54 10.64 7.38
N SER A 8 15.14 9.46 7.84
CA SER A 8 16.04 8.55 8.55
C SER A 8 17.12 8.05 7.58
N PRO A 9 18.41 8.11 7.95
CA PRO A 9 19.48 7.52 7.14
C PRO A 9 19.38 5.99 7.06
N ASN A 10 18.68 5.38 8.03
CA ASN A 10 18.44 3.94 8.09
C ASN A 10 16.96 3.68 7.77
N GLN A 11 16.69 3.24 6.54
CA GLN A 11 15.37 2.78 6.12
C GLN A 11 15.27 1.27 6.36
N ALA A 12 14.13 0.82 6.89
CA ALA A 12 13.88 -0.59 7.15
C ALA A 12 13.50 -1.33 5.86
N PRO A 13 13.93 -2.59 5.67
CA PRO A 13 13.48 -3.41 4.56
C PRO A 13 11.99 -3.75 4.69
N GLY A 14 11.32 -4.00 3.57
CA GLY A 14 9.86 -4.20 3.55
C GLY A 14 9.34 -5.37 4.41
N PHE A 15 10.17 -6.41 4.61
CA PHE A 15 9.83 -7.52 5.51
C PHE A 15 9.80 -7.08 6.98
N GLU A 16 10.80 -6.32 7.44
CA GLU A 16 10.82 -5.78 8.80
C GLU A 16 9.65 -4.82 9.03
N ILE A 17 9.34 -3.96 8.07
CA ILE A 17 8.15 -3.08 8.12
C ILE A 17 6.87 -3.89 8.32
N ALA A 18 6.71 -4.99 7.57
CA ALA A 18 5.55 -5.85 7.67
C ALA A 18 5.47 -6.54 9.04
N GLU A 19 6.55 -7.17 9.50
CA GLU A 19 6.59 -7.83 10.82
C GLU A 19 6.29 -6.87 11.96
N GLN A 20 6.95 -5.70 11.99
CA GLN A 20 6.73 -4.72 13.04
C GLN A 20 5.31 -4.14 13.01
N THR A 21 4.73 -3.97 11.81
CA THR A 21 3.34 -3.51 11.67
C THR A 21 2.36 -4.56 12.19
N LEU A 22 2.52 -5.83 11.80
CA LEU A 22 1.66 -6.92 12.25
C LEU A 22 1.78 -7.17 13.75
N LYS A 23 3.00 -7.13 14.30
CA LYS A 23 3.23 -7.23 15.73
C LYS A 23 2.48 -6.13 16.49
N CYS A 24 2.59 -4.89 16.02
CA CYS A 24 1.90 -3.75 16.63
C CYS A 24 0.38 -3.95 16.63
N LEU A 25 -0.21 -4.43 15.53
CA LEU A 25 -1.64 -4.74 15.46
C LEU A 25 -2.01 -5.88 16.42
N LYS A 26 -1.26 -6.98 16.42
CA LYS A 26 -1.51 -8.16 17.27
C LYS A 26 -1.45 -7.83 18.76
N ASP A 27 -0.53 -6.94 19.15
CA ASP A 27 -0.36 -6.54 20.55
C ASP A 27 -1.44 -5.57 21.06
N HIS A 28 -2.08 -4.78 20.18
CA HIS A 28 -2.87 -3.62 20.60
C HIS A 28 -4.27 -3.51 20.00
N MET A 29 -4.56 -4.21 18.90
CA MET A 29 -5.85 -4.13 18.24
C MET A 29 -6.83 -5.14 18.87
N PRO A 30 -8.03 -4.71 19.32
CA PRO A 30 -9.02 -5.64 19.85
C PRO A 30 -9.46 -6.70 18.83
N ASP A 31 -9.68 -7.93 19.30
CA ASP A 31 -10.04 -9.08 18.45
C ASP A 31 -11.37 -8.91 17.69
N ASN A 32 -12.24 -8.01 18.14
CA ASN A 32 -13.53 -7.74 17.48
C ASN A 32 -13.41 -6.75 16.30
N VAL A 33 -12.22 -6.22 16.02
CA VAL A 33 -11.98 -5.35 14.87
C VAL A 33 -11.81 -6.20 13.61
N PRO A 34 -12.66 -6.05 12.57
CA PRO A 34 -12.67 -6.94 11.41
C PRO A 34 -11.53 -6.69 10.41
N GLY A 35 -10.79 -5.59 10.55
CA GLY A 35 -9.69 -5.25 9.65
C GLY A 35 -9.08 -3.87 9.88
N ALA A 36 -7.96 -3.64 9.20
CA ALA A 36 -7.22 -2.39 9.20
C ALA A 36 -7.00 -1.91 7.75
N CYS A 37 -7.37 -0.66 7.49
CA CYS A 37 -7.07 0.02 6.23
C CYS A 37 -5.92 1.00 6.44
N PHE A 38 -4.77 0.73 5.83
CA PHE A 38 -3.57 1.55 6.04
C PHE A 38 -3.61 2.85 5.24
N LEU A 39 -3.11 3.92 5.83
CA LEU A 39 -2.70 5.13 5.10
C LEU A 39 -1.32 4.93 4.44
N SER A 40 -1.06 5.57 3.31
CA SER A 40 0.24 5.47 2.62
C SER A 40 1.33 6.32 3.26
N GLY A 41 0.97 7.41 3.96
CA GLY A 41 1.87 8.11 4.90
C GLY A 41 3.08 8.83 4.30
N GLY A 42 3.19 8.94 2.98
CA GLY A 42 4.35 9.56 2.30
C GLY A 42 5.29 8.57 1.61
N GLN A 43 4.98 7.28 1.72
CA GLN A 43 5.53 6.28 0.81
C GLN A 43 5.13 6.59 -0.63
N ASN A 44 5.99 6.19 -1.57
CA ASN A 44 5.62 6.17 -2.99
C ASN A 44 4.62 5.03 -3.27
N ASP A 45 4.05 5.04 -4.47
CA ASP A 45 2.99 4.13 -4.91
C ASP A 45 3.39 2.65 -4.79
N ILE A 46 4.62 2.31 -5.18
CA ILE A 46 5.11 0.92 -5.23
C ILE A 46 5.39 0.43 -3.81
N ASP A 47 6.05 1.22 -2.96
CA ASP A 47 6.39 0.81 -1.59
C ASP A 47 5.13 0.58 -0.74
N ALA A 48 4.13 1.45 -0.86
CA ALA A 48 2.86 1.27 -0.15
C ALA A 48 2.13 -0.02 -0.58
N THR A 49 2.21 -0.38 -1.87
CA THR A 49 1.66 -1.62 -2.42
C THR A 49 2.47 -2.84 -1.93
N LYS A 50 3.79 -2.77 -2.02
CA LYS A 50 4.72 -3.81 -1.61
C LYS A 50 4.58 -4.17 -0.14
N HIS A 51 4.58 -3.18 0.75
CA HIS A 51 4.44 -3.43 2.20
C HIS A 51 3.10 -4.07 2.54
N LEU A 52 2.00 -3.62 1.93
CA LEU A 52 0.69 -4.25 2.10
C LEU A 52 0.68 -5.71 1.63
N SER A 53 1.31 -5.99 0.48
CA SER A 53 1.43 -7.33 -0.07
C SER A 53 2.22 -8.25 0.85
N ILE A 54 3.38 -7.80 1.36
CA ILE A 54 4.20 -8.59 2.29
C ILE A 54 3.41 -8.89 3.56
N MET A 55 2.72 -7.89 4.15
CA MET A 55 1.88 -8.13 5.33
C MET A 55 0.81 -9.20 5.07
N ASN A 56 0.11 -9.15 3.93
CA ASN A 56 -0.91 -10.16 3.61
C ASN A 56 -0.33 -11.54 3.28
N LYS A 57 0.94 -11.64 2.88
CA LYS A 57 1.64 -12.92 2.69
C LYS A 57 2.03 -13.59 4.01
N ILE A 58 2.37 -12.81 5.04
CA ILE A 58 2.93 -13.34 6.29
C ILE A 58 1.95 -13.34 7.47
N LYS A 59 0.79 -12.67 7.36
CA LYS A 59 -0.16 -12.56 8.48
C LYS A 59 -0.55 -13.93 9.03
N ASP A 60 -0.55 -14.03 10.36
CA ASP A 60 -0.86 -15.25 11.10
C ASP A 60 -2.15 -15.12 11.94
N PHE A 61 -2.97 -14.10 11.67
CA PHE A 61 -4.22 -13.82 12.36
C PHE A 61 -5.32 -13.34 11.41
N ASP A 62 -6.57 -13.69 11.74
CA ASP A 62 -7.74 -13.55 10.86
C ASP A 62 -8.35 -12.14 10.91
N ILE A 63 -7.65 -11.18 10.29
CA ILE A 63 -8.20 -9.86 10.01
C ILE A 63 -7.99 -9.46 8.54
N ASN A 64 -8.80 -8.53 8.06
CA ASN A 64 -8.62 -7.94 6.75
C ASN A 64 -7.57 -6.83 6.80
N LEU A 65 -6.52 -6.95 5.97
CA LEU A 65 -5.52 -5.89 5.79
C LEU A 65 -5.72 -5.28 4.42
N SER A 66 -6.11 -4.01 4.39
CA SER A 66 -6.46 -3.29 3.16
C SER A 66 -5.81 -1.90 3.13
N PHE A 67 -6.15 -1.10 2.13
CA PHE A 67 -5.62 0.23 1.91
C PHE A 67 -6.70 1.31 2.00
N SER A 68 -6.32 2.45 2.55
CA SER A 68 -7.04 3.73 2.49
C SER A 68 -6.05 4.79 2.02
N TYR A 69 -5.70 4.74 0.74
CA TYR A 69 -4.62 5.53 0.14
C TYR A 69 -5.14 6.76 -0.59
N GLY A 70 -4.52 7.91 -0.31
CA GLY A 70 -4.63 9.11 -1.13
C GLY A 70 -3.51 9.13 -2.17
N ARG A 71 -2.34 9.67 -1.79
CA ARG A 71 -1.16 9.82 -2.67
C ARG A 71 -0.81 8.53 -3.43
N ALA A 72 -0.64 7.40 -2.73
CA ALA A 72 -0.24 6.14 -3.35
C ALA A 72 -1.26 5.52 -4.33
N LEU A 73 -2.47 6.10 -4.41
CA LEU A 73 -3.51 5.70 -5.36
C LEU A 73 -3.73 6.74 -6.46
N GLN A 74 -3.52 8.03 -6.16
CA GLN A 74 -3.89 9.14 -7.05
C GLN A 74 -2.69 9.82 -7.72
N GLN A 75 -1.47 9.68 -7.21
CA GLN A 75 -0.31 10.45 -7.67
C GLN A 75 0.00 10.20 -9.15
N SER A 76 0.03 8.94 -9.59
CA SER A 76 0.25 8.58 -10.99
C SER A 76 -0.87 9.13 -11.90
N ALA A 77 -2.12 9.06 -11.46
CA ALA A 77 -3.27 9.57 -12.20
C ALA A 77 -3.24 11.09 -12.35
N LEU A 78 -2.89 11.81 -11.27
CA LEU A 78 -2.73 13.28 -11.30
C LEU A 78 -1.60 13.71 -12.25
N MET A 79 -0.48 12.98 -12.25
CA MET A 79 0.64 13.24 -13.14
C MET A 79 0.28 12.98 -14.61
N ALA A 80 -0.41 11.88 -14.91
CA ALA A 80 -0.89 11.58 -16.25
C ALA A 80 -1.93 12.61 -16.74
N TRP A 81 -2.85 13.01 -15.86
CA TRP A 81 -3.88 13.99 -16.19
C TRP A 81 -3.28 15.36 -16.53
N GLY A 82 -2.34 15.84 -15.72
CA GLY A 82 -1.69 17.14 -15.95
C GLY A 82 -2.64 18.34 -16.01
N GLY A 83 -3.89 18.20 -15.52
CA GLY A 83 -4.93 19.23 -15.59
C GLY A 83 -5.55 19.40 -16.97
N LYS A 84 -5.40 18.43 -17.88
CA LYS A 84 -5.82 18.52 -19.28
C LYS A 84 -6.95 17.54 -19.60
N ASP A 85 -8.02 18.03 -20.22
CA ASP A 85 -9.19 17.22 -20.54
C ASP A 85 -8.86 16.10 -21.55
N GLU A 86 -7.93 16.35 -22.47
CA GLU A 86 -7.46 15.34 -23.43
C GLU A 86 -6.78 14.12 -22.76
N ASN A 87 -6.29 14.27 -21.52
CA ASN A 87 -5.54 13.23 -20.80
C ASN A 87 -6.41 12.40 -19.84
N VAL A 88 -7.73 12.64 -19.78
CA VAL A 88 -8.62 11.95 -18.83
C VAL A 88 -8.54 10.43 -18.96
N THR A 89 -8.48 9.89 -20.18
CA THR A 89 -8.36 8.45 -20.41
C THR A 89 -7.05 7.88 -19.86
N GLU A 90 -5.94 8.56 -20.06
CA GLU A 90 -4.63 8.13 -19.57
C GLU A 90 -4.55 8.18 -18.04
N ALA A 91 -5.12 9.21 -17.43
CA ALA A 91 -5.27 9.33 -15.98
C ALA A 91 -6.12 8.20 -15.36
N GLN A 92 -7.23 7.84 -16.01
CA GLN A 92 -8.06 6.71 -15.58
C GLN A 92 -7.33 5.37 -15.68
N GLN A 93 -6.52 5.16 -16.72
CA GLN A 93 -5.69 3.97 -16.87
C GLN A 93 -4.64 3.89 -15.75
N ALA A 94 -3.95 4.99 -15.45
CA ALA A 94 -2.99 5.06 -14.36
C ALA A 94 -3.63 4.78 -12.99
N PHE A 95 -4.80 5.38 -12.72
CA PHE A 95 -5.57 5.12 -11.50
C PHE A 95 -6.00 3.66 -11.38
N ARG A 96 -6.56 3.09 -12.47
CA ARG A 96 -7.00 1.69 -12.52
C ARG A 96 -5.84 0.74 -12.26
N HIS A 97 -4.66 1.01 -12.82
CA HIS A 97 -3.45 0.23 -12.59
C HIS A 97 -3.08 0.23 -11.10
N ARG A 98 -3.00 1.41 -10.46
CA ARG A 98 -2.73 1.49 -9.01
C ARG A 98 -3.80 0.80 -8.17
N ALA A 99 -5.08 0.94 -8.51
CA ALA A 99 -6.15 0.25 -7.81
C ALA A 99 -6.03 -1.28 -7.93
N TYR A 100 -5.66 -1.78 -9.11
CA TYR A 100 -5.46 -3.20 -9.36
C TYR A 100 -4.24 -3.74 -8.59
N MET A 101 -3.10 -3.04 -8.62
CA MET A 101 -1.91 -3.44 -7.86
C MET A 101 -2.17 -3.50 -6.36
N ASN A 102 -2.86 -2.50 -5.81
CA ASN A 102 -3.27 -2.50 -4.39
C ASN A 102 -4.28 -3.61 -4.08
N SER A 103 -5.20 -3.94 -5.00
CA SER A 103 -6.11 -5.07 -4.86
C SER A 103 -5.40 -6.43 -4.87
N LEU A 104 -4.29 -6.57 -5.59
CA LEU A 104 -3.46 -7.78 -5.52
C LEU A 104 -2.68 -7.82 -4.20
N ALA A 105 -2.24 -6.65 -3.71
CA ALA A 105 -1.57 -6.55 -2.42
C ALA A 105 -2.47 -6.94 -1.24
N THR A 106 -3.79 -6.69 -1.29
CA THR A 106 -4.72 -7.17 -0.24
C THR A 106 -4.82 -8.69 -0.17
N LYS A 107 -4.48 -9.37 -1.26
CA LYS A 107 -4.45 -10.85 -1.37
C LYS A 107 -3.06 -11.44 -1.14
N GLY A 108 -2.03 -10.60 -0.98
CA GLY A 108 -0.65 -11.06 -1.00
C GLY A 108 -0.21 -11.61 -2.37
N GLU A 109 -0.87 -11.22 -3.45
CA GLU A 109 -0.61 -11.73 -4.81
C GLU A 109 0.23 -10.77 -5.65
N TRP A 110 0.51 -9.56 -5.15
CA TRP A 110 1.34 -8.58 -5.87
C TRP A 110 2.82 -9.02 -5.93
N SER A 111 3.43 -8.78 -7.09
CA SER A 111 4.86 -8.84 -7.36
C SER A 111 5.28 -7.69 -8.28
N GLU A 112 6.56 -7.33 -8.25
CA GLU A 112 7.12 -6.20 -9.01
C GLU A 112 7.01 -6.40 -10.53
N ASP A 113 6.98 -7.64 -11.01
CA ASP A 113 6.80 -7.93 -12.44
C ASP A 113 5.42 -7.53 -12.99
N LEU A 114 4.41 -7.37 -12.12
CA LEU A 114 3.05 -6.96 -12.50
C LEU A 114 2.89 -5.45 -12.69
N GLU A 115 3.94 -4.67 -12.39
CA GLU A 115 3.93 -3.21 -12.51
C GLU A 115 4.05 -2.73 -13.98
N LYS A 116 4.46 -3.61 -14.88
CA LYS A 116 4.77 -3.33 -16.30
C LYS A 116 3.54 -3.13 -17.18
#